data_AF-A0A1G7CHF5-F1
#
_entry.id   AF-A0A1G7CHF5-F1
#
_cell.length_a   1.000
_cell.length_b   1.000
_cell.length_c   1.000
_cell.angle_alpha   90.00
_cell.angle_beta   90.00
_cell.angle_gamma   90.00
#
_symmetry.space_group_name_H-M   'P 1'
#
loop_
_entity.id
_entity.type
_entity.pdbx_description
1 polymer ?
#
loop_
_entity_poly.entity_id
_entity_poly.type
_entity_poly.pdbx_seq_one_letter_code
_entity_poly.pdbx_strand_id
1 'polypeptide(L)'
;MLWSLLKIILFVAVVAALTLGAGYVMESHGGIQITAGGYEFNLGPLQSVIAVIVLVIALYVVFKLVSLLIALLKFINGDDTALSRYFDRNRERKGYHALAEGMLALSSGEGKLAMAKAQKADRYLHRPALTNLLTAQAAEMTGDTRKAEEVYKKLIANDETRFVGIRGMMKLKLAKGDTDTALKLAERAFALKPKHAEIQDTLLQLQAQKHDWRGARQTLSAKLKHGALPRDVYRRRDAVLALSEAKDIFAEDKPIEAREAAIASAKGSPDLIPGACMAARSYIAKGEPKKAVRVLKKTWRVEPHPDLAAAFAEIVPDETPAERMKRFRALTSLRVNHRETRLLKAELALAAEDFPEARRALGDLVETEPDARVLTIMAAIARGEGAGEAEVRGWLAKALVAPRGPQWVCDSCNHIHAEWVPICENCGGFDTLSWKTPPQSDAVPPGAEMLPLIVGAIDDKADEKSAAEAAAEAPEILTPNPPSDTGAAAATAPATEVEDAEEVTGERPKEEAK
;
A
#
# COMPACT_ATOMS: atom_id res chain seq x y z
N MET A 1 -14.86 -65.26 -27.04
CA MET A 1 -14.90 -66.56 -27.76
C MET A 1 -16.32 -66.99 -28.16
N LEU A 2 -17.33 -66.88 -27.30
CA LEU A 2 -18.73 -67.28 -27.61
C LEU A 2 -19.34 -66.60 -28.85
N TRP A 3 -19.03 -65.31 -29.09
CA TRP A 3 -19.50 -64.60 -30.29
C TRP A 3 -18.91 -65.19 -31.58
N SER A 4 -17.66 -65.65 -31.55
CA SER A 4 -17.02 -66.28 -32.70
C SER A 4 -17.58 -67.68 -32.96
N LEU A 5 -17.89 -68.42 -31.88
CA LEU A 5 -18.46 -69.77 -31.96
C LEU A 5 -19.90 -69.74 -32.47
N LEU A 6 -20.70 -68.74 -32.07
CA LEU A 6 -22.04 -68.48 -32.62
C LEU A 6 -21.98 -68.15 -34.12
N LYS A 7 -21.02 -67.34 -34.55
CA LYS A 7 -20.83 -67.02 -35.98
C LYS A 7 -20.49 -68.27 -36.80
N ILE A 8 -19.66 -69.17 -36.27
CA ILE A 8 -19.28 -70.40 -36.97
C ILE A 8 -20.46 -71.37 -37.03
N ILE A 9 -21.19 -71.59 -35.93
CA ILE A 9 -22.39 -72.45 -35.92
C ILE A 9 -23.46 -71.91 -36.87
N LEU A 10 -23.71 -70.59 -36.83
CA LEU A 10 -24.66 -69.95 -37.73
C LEU A 10 -24.22 -70.09 -39.20
N PHE A 11 -22.94 -69.89 -39.48
CA PHE A 11 -22.39 -70.07 -40.82
C PHE A 11 -22.57 -71.51 -41.33
N VAL A 12 -22.24 -72.51 -40.51
CA VAL A 12 -22.42 -73.92 -40.87
C VAL A 12 -23.90 -74.28 -41.05
N ALA A 13 -24.79 -73.75 -40.20
CA ALA A 13 -26.24 -73.95 -40.34
C ALA A 13 -26.78 -73.32 -41.63
N VAL A 14 -26.31 -72.11 -42.00
CA VAL A 14 -26.67 -71.47 -43.27
C VAL A 14 -26.13 -72.25 -44.46
N VAL A 15 -24.89 -72.74 -44.41
CA VAL A 15 -24.32 -73.56 -45.48
C VAL A 15 -25.10 -74.87 -45.65
N ALA A 16 -25.45 -75.55 -44.55
CA ALA A 16 -26.26 -76.77 -44.57
C ALA A 16 -27.69 -76.53 -45.10
N ALA A 17 -28.31 -75.40 -44.74
CA ALA A 17 -29.61 -75.01 -45.27
C ALA A 17 -29.55 -74.66 -46.77
N LEU A 18 -28.46 -74.03 -47.22
CA LEU A 18 -28.23 -73.72 -48.63
C LEU A 18 -27.97 -74.97 -49.47
N THR A 19 -27.22 -75.96 -48.96
CA THR A 19 -27.02 -77.23 -49.68
C THR A 19 -28.30 -78.06 -49.76
N LEU A 20 -29.10 -78.13 -48.69
CA LEU A 20 -30.41 -78.79 -48.73
C LEU A 20 -31.41 -78.07 -49.64
N GLY A 21 -31.44 -76.73 -49.58
CA GLY A 21 -32.27 -75.91 -50.46
C GLY A 21 -31.89 -76.05 -51.93
N ALA A 22 -30.59 -76.10 -52.25
CA ALA A 22 -30.10 -76.34 -53.60
C ALA A 22 -30.50 -77.73 -54.12
N GLY A 23 -30.43 -78.77 -53.28
CA GLY A 23 -30.90 -80.12 -53.63
C GLY A 23 -32.39 -80.16 -53.95
N TYR A 24 -33.23 -79.50 -53.13
CA TYR A 24 -34.67 -79.46 -53.33
C TYR A 24 -35.07 -78.68 -54.61
N VAL A 25 -34.34 -77.61 -54.93
CA VAL A 25 -34.58 -76.83 -56.16
C VAL A 25 -34.14 -77.59 -57.41
N MET A 26 -33.10 -78.43 -57.32
CA MET A 26 -32.68 -79.28 -58.45
C MET A 26 -33.73 -80.34 -58.84
N GLU A 27 -34.58 -80.77 -57.91
CA GLU A 27 -35.67 -81.73 -58.18
C GLU A 27 -36.98 -81.05 -58.61
N SER A 28 -37.11 -79.74 -58.41
CA SER A 28 -38.32 -78.98 -58.75
C SER A 28 -38.43 -78.68 -60.26
N HIS A 29 -39.51 -79.15 -60.88
CA HIS A 29 -39.81 -78.91 -62.30
C HIS A 29 -40.64 -77.63 -62.47
N GLY A 30 -39.97 -76.48 -62.39
CA GLY A 30 -40.57 -75.16 -62.62
C GLY A 30 -39.49 -74.08 -62.69
N GLY A 31 -39.21 -73.58 -63.89
CA GLY A 31 -38.26 -72.48 -64.12
C GLY A 31 -38.88 -71.10 -63.86
N ILE A 32 -38.04 -70.06 -63.85
CA ILE A 32 -38.50 -68.65 -63.83
C ILE A 32 -38.39 -68.12 -65.26
N GLN A 33 -39.51 -67.68 -65.83
CA GLN A 33 -39.53 -66.99 -67.11
C GLN A 33 -39.39 -65.49 -66.87
N ILE A 34 -38.28 -64.89 -67.33
CA ILE A 34 -38.04 -63.45 -67.23
C ILE A 34 -38.23 -62.85 -68.62
N THR A 35 -39.22 -61.98 -68.75
CA THR A 35 -39.47 -61.19 -69.95
C THR A 35 -38.98 -59.76 -69.72
N ALA A 36 -37.95 -59.35 -70.45
CA ALA A 36 -37.39 -58.01 -70.36
C ALA A 36 -36.96 -57.53 -71.75
N GLY A 37 -37.44 -56.35 -72.16
CA GLY A 37 -37.06 -55.73 -73.45
C GLY A 37 -37.47 -56.51 -74.70
N GLY A 38 -38.55 -57.31 -74.63
CA GLY A 38 -39.05 -58.10 -75.77
C GLY A 38 -38.33 -59.45 -75.99
N TYR A 39 -37.38 -59.81 -75.14
CA TYR A 39 -36.73 -61.12 -75.15
C TYR A 39 -37.23 -62.00 -74.00
N GLU A 40 -37.50 -63.27 -74.30
CA GLU A 40 -37.92 -64.26 -73.31
C GLU A 40 -36.72 -65.12 -72.90
N PHE A 41 -36.31 -65.01 -71.63
CA PHE A 41 -35.30 -65.89 -71.05
C PHE A 41 -36.00 -66.96 -70.20
N ASN A 42 -36.01 -68.20 -70.70
CA ASN A 42 -36.43 -69.36 -69.92
C ASN A 42 -35.23 -69.90 -69.16
N LEU A 43 -35.16 -69.58 -67.86
CA LEU A 43 -34.09 -70.05 -66.99
C LEU A 43 -34.50 -71.40 -66.38
N GLY A 44 -33.64 -72.41 -66.53
CA GLY A 44 -33.80 -73.68 -65.82
C GLY A 44 -33.69 -73.51 -64.29
N PRO A 45 -34.12 -74.49 -63.47
CA PRO A 45 -34.13 -74.38 -61.99
C PRO A 45 -32.78 -74.02 -61.36
N LEU A 46 -31.67 -74.48 -61.94
CA LEU A 46 -30.33 -74.14 -61.47
C LEU A 46 -29.92 -72.71 -61.87
N GLN A 47 -30.34 -72.24 -63.04
CA GLN A 47 -30.03 -70.90 -63.55
C GLN A 47 -30.83 -69.82 -62.81
N SER A 48 -32.05 -70.12 -62.37
CA SER A 48 -32.85 -69.20 -61.54
C SER A 48 -32.22 -68.97 -60.16
N VAL A 49 -31.68 -70.01 -59.52
CA VAL A 49 -30.95 -69.88 -58.25
C VAL A 49 -29.70 -69.02 -58.41
N ILE A 50 -28.92 -69.26 -59.47
CA ILE A 50 -27.71 -68.47 -59.76
C ILE A 50 -28.09 -67.01 -60.02
N ALA A 51 -29.15 -66.75 -60.79
CA ALA A 51 -29.62 -65.39 -61.05
C ALA A 51 -30.03 -64.65 -59.76
N VAL A 52 -30.71 -65.33 -58.83
CA VAL A 52 -31.08 -64.76 -57.52
C VAL A 52 -29.84 -64.46 -56.67
N ILE A 53 -28.85 -65.36 -56.64
CA ILE A 53 -27.60 -65.13 -55.90
C ILE A 53 -26.85 -63.93 -56.47
N VAL A 54 -26.72 -63.84 -57.80
CA VAL A 54 -26.08 -62.70 -58.47
C VAL A 54 -26.84 -61.41 -58.18
N LEU A 55 -28.18 -61.43 -58.18
CA LEU A 55 -29.01 -60.27 -57.82
C LEU A 55 -28.76 -59.81 -56.37
N VAL A 56 -28.69 -60.76 -55.42
CA VAL A 56 -28.42 -60.44 -54.00
C VAL A 56 -27.02 -59.84 -53.82
N ILE A 57 -26.01 -60.40 -54.50
CA ILE A 57 -24.65 -59.86 -54.47
C ILE A 57 -24.62 -58.46 -55.10
N ALA A 58 -25.28 -58.27 -56.25
CA ALA A 58 -25.37 -56.98 -56.91
C ALA A 58 -26.04 -55.93 -56.02
N LEU A 59 -27.18 -56.28 -55.39
CA LEU A 59 -27.86 -55.40 -54.42
C LEU A 59 -26.96 -55.09 -53.22
N TYR A 60 -26.25 -56.07 -52.66
CA TYR A 60 -25.31 -55.84 -51.56
C TYR A 60 -24.20 -54.86 -51.94
N VAL A 61 -23.61 -55.03 -53.14
CA VAL A 61 -22.59 -54.11 -53.66
C VAL A 61 -23.17 -52.71 -53.85
N VAL A 62 -24.38 -52.58 -54.42
CA VAL A 62 -25.07 -51.29 -54.56
C VAL A 62 -25.33 -50.64 -53.20
N PHE A 63 -25.83 -51.37 -52.21
CA PHE A 63 -26.01 -50.84 -50.85
C PHE A 63 -24.69 -50.39 -50.22
N LYS A 64 -23.60 -51.13 -50.45
CA LYS A 64 -22.26 -50.70 -50.00
C LYS A 64 -21.79 -49.44 -50.71
N LEU A 65 -21.97 -49.34 -52.02
CA LEU A 65 -21.63 -48.14 -52.79
C LEU A 65 -22.47 -46.93 -52.36
N VAL A 66 -23.77 -47.10 -52.12
CA VAL A 66 -24.65 -46.05 -51.59
C VAL A 66 -24.21 -45.65 -50.17
N SER A 67 -23.86 -46.60 -49.30
CA SER A 67 -23.34 -46.29 -47.96
C SER A 67 -22.02 -45.53 -48.00
N LEU A 68 -21.14 -45.86 -48.95
CA LEU A 68 -19.88 -45.16 -49.21
C LEU A 68 -20.15 -43.74 -49.72
N LEU A 69 -21.10 -43.58 -50.64
CA LEU A 69 -21.51 -42.30 -51.19
C LEU A 69 -22.11 -41.40 -50.10
N ILE A 70 -22.97 -41.94 -49.24
CA ILE A 70 -23.54 -41.20 -48.09
C ILE A 70 -22.43 -40.80 -47.11
N ALA A 71 -21.47 -41.68 -46.83
CA ALA A 71 -20.33 -41.34 -45.97
C ALA A 71 -19.45 -40.23 -46.58
N LEU A 72 -19.21 -40.27 -47.89
CA LEU A 72 -18.47 -39.24 -48.62
C LEU A 72 -19.21 -37.91 -48.65
N LEU A 73 -20.53 -37.94 -48.85
CA LEU A 73 -21.39 -36.75 -48.80
C LEU A 73 -21.42 -36.14 -47.38
N LYS A 74 -21.49 -36.97 -46.32
CA LYS A 74 -21.39 -36.48 -44.93
C LYS A 74 -20.02 -35.87 -44.62
N PHE A 75 -18.95 -36.44 -45.17
CA PHE A 75 -17.59 -35.91 -45.05
C PHE A 75 -17.45 -34.53 -45.73
N ILE A 76 -18.03 -34.36 -46.93
CA ILE A 76 -18.02 -33.08 -47.65
C ILE A 76 -18.96 -32.04 -46.99
N ASN A 77 -20.10 -32.48 -46.44
CA ASN A 77 -21.06 -31.60 -45.76
C ASN A 77 -20.66 -31.23 -44.31
N GLY A 78 -19.48 -31.61 -43.83
CA GLY A 78 -18.96 -31.12 -42.55
C GLY A 78 -19.61 -31.74 -41.31
N ASP A 79 -20.05 -33.00 -41.39
CA ASP A 79 -20.47 -33.73 -40.20
C ASP A 79 -19.24 -34.01 -39.31
N ASP A 80 -19.35 -33.65 -38.02
CA ASP A 80 -18.25 -33.46 -37.07
C ASP A 80 -17.55 -34.81 -36.71
N THR A 81 -16.67 -35.27 -37.59
CA THR A 81 -16.03 -36.58 -37.50
C THR A 81 -14.83 -36.59 -36.54
N ALA A 82 -14.38 -37.78 -36.11
CA ALA A 82 -13.29 -37.95 -35.14
C ALA A 82 -11.96 -37.22 -35.48
N LEU A 83 -11.76 -36.83 -36.75
CA LEU A 83 -10.64 -36.00 -37.20
C LEU A 83 -10.74 -34.53 -36.76
N SER A 84 -11.91 -33.88 -36.81
CA SER A 84 -12.07 -32.49 -36.33
C SER A 84 -11.72 -32.40 -34.84
N ARG A 85 -12.25 -33.32 -34.04
CA ARG A 85 -11.94 -33.47 -32.61
C ARG A 85 -10.44 -33.64 -32.32
N TYR A 86 -9.70 -34.34 -33.17
CA TYR A 86 -8.24 -34.48 -33.00
C TYR A 86 -7.50 -33.16 -33.29
N PHE A 87 -7.85 -32.47 -34.39
CA PHE A 87 -7.25 -31.19 -34.73
C PHE A 87 -7.60 -30.08 -33.75
N ASP A 88 -8.85 -29.99 -33.31
CA ASP A 88 -9.30 -29.03 -32.30
C ASP A 88 -8.59 -29.28 -30.98
N ARG A 89 -8.44 -30.54 -30.55
CA ARG A 89 -7.72 -30.88 -29.32
C ARG A 89 -6.23 -30.55 -29.41
N ASN A 90 -5.61 -30.73 -30.58
CA ASN A 90 -4.22 -30.32 -30.80
C ASN A 90 -4.08 -28.79 -30.83
N ARG A 91 -5.04 -28.08 -31.44
CA ARG A 91 -5.09 -26.61 -31.48
C ARG A 91 -5.23 -26.04 -30.07
N GLU A 92 -6.16 -26.57 -29.28
CA GLU A 92 -6.35 -26.17 -27.89
C GLU A 92 -5.10 -26.44 -27.05
N ARG A 93 -4.47 -27.62 -27.16
CA ARG A 93 -3.21 -27.92 -26.45
C ARG A 93 -2.12 -26.90 -26.77
N LYS A 94 -1.91 -26.59 -28.06
CA LYS A 94 -0.94 -25.57 -28.50
C LYS A 94 -1.29 -24.18 -27.98
N GLY A 95 -2.58 -23.84 -27.97
CA GLY A 95 -3.10 -22.58 -27.46
C GLY A 95 -2.87 -22.41 -25.96
N TYR A 96 -3.22 -23.42 -25.15
CA TYR A 96 -3.00 -23.41 -23.70
C TYR A 96 -1.51 -23.47 -23.35
N HIS A 97 -0.70 -24.19 -24.12
CA HIS A 97 0.76 -24.15 -23.94
C HIS A 97 1.33 -22.75 -24.19
N ALA A 98 0.92 -22.10 -25.28
CA ALA A 98 1.33 -20.71 -25.56
C ALA A 98 0.82 -19.73 -24.47
N LEU A 99 -0.39 -19.94 -23.95
CA LEU A 99 -0.93 -19.16 -22.84
C LEU A 99 -0.08 -19.33 -21.58
N ALA A 100 0.27 -20.56 -21.22
CA ALA A 100 1.12 -20.87 -20.06
C ALA A 100 2.52 -20.27 -20.18
N GLU A 101 3.17 -20.42 -21.35
CA GLU A 101 4.46 -19.78 -21.64
C GLU A 101 4.37 -18.25 -21.56
N GLY A 102 3.26 -17.67 -22.04
CA GLY A 102 3.03 -16.23 -21.94
C GLY A 102 2.87 -15.75 -20.50
N MET A 103 2.16 -16.50 -19.65
CA MET A 103 2.04 -16.21 -18.22
C MET A 103 3.39 -16.32 -17.50
N LEU A 104 4.20 -17.33 -17.83
CA LEU A 104 5.56 -17.47 -17.28
C LEU A 104 6.44 -16.28 -17.70
N ALA A 105 6.39 -15.90 -18.98
CA ALA A 105 7.14 -14.75 -19.47
C ALA A 105 6.74 -13.44 -18.78
N LEU A 106 5.45 -13.22 -18.49
CA LEU A 106 5.01 -12.08 -17.69
C LEU A 106 5.61 -12.12 -16.27
N SER A 107 5.53 -13.26 -15.60
CA SER A 107 6.09 -13.41 -14.25
C SER A 107 7.60 -13.19 -14.22
N SER A 108 8.30 -13.52 -15.31
CA SER A 108 9.74 -13.28 -15.48
C SER A 108 10.10 -11.87 -15.95
N GLY A 109 9.12 -10.97 -16.19
CA GLY A 109 9.37 -9.62 -16.68
C GLY A 109 9.68 -9.53 -18.19
N GLU A 110 9.54 -10.62 -18.93
CA GLU A 110 9.82 -10.70 -20.36
C GLU A 110 8.61 -10.26 -21.21
N GLY A 111 8.25 -8.97 -21.12
CA GLY A 111 7.04 -8.43 -21.74
C GLY A 111 6.91 -8.65 -23.26
N LYS A 112 8.03 -8.58 -24.00
CA LYS A 112 8.04 -8.84 -25.47
C LYS A 112 7.75 -10.30 -25.80
N LEU A 113 8.34 -11.23 -25.04
CA LEU A 113 8.08 -12.66 -25.19
C LEU A 113 6.63 -12.98 -24.83
N ALA A 114 6.15 -12.42 -23.71
CA ALA A 114 4.76 -12.56 -23.28
C ALA A 114 3.77 -12.08 -24.36
N MET A 115 4.04 -10.94 -24.99
CA MET A 115 3.22 -10.40 -26.10
C MET A 115 3.18 -11.35 -27.30
N ALA A 116 4.33 -11.91 -27.70
CA ALA A 116 4.39 -12.86 -28.81
C ALA A 116 3.62 -14.16 -28.50
N LYS A 117 3.77 -14.68 -27.28
CA LYS A 117 3.06 -15.88 -26.80
C LYS A 117 1.55 -15.61 -26.66
N ALA A 118 1.14 -14.42 -26.24
CA ALA A 118 -0.27 -14.01 -26.17
C ALA A 118 -0.94 -14.00 -27.55
N GLN A 119 -0.29 -13.42 -28.56
CA GLN A 119 -0.81 -13.43 -29.94
C GLN A 119 -0.89 -14.86 -30.51
N LYS A 120 0.08 -15.72 -30.18
CA LYS A 120 0.05 -17.14 -30.56
C LYS A 120 -1.12 -17.87 -29.88
N ALA A 121 -1.36 -17.63 -28.59
CA ALA A 121 -2.48 -18.19 -27.85
C ALA A 121 -3.82 -17.73 -28.43
N ASP A 122 -3.94 -16.44 -28.80
CA ASP A 122 -5.14 -15.88 -29.43
C ASP A 122 -5.52 -16.57 -30.75
N ARG A 123 -4.53 -16.77 -31.63
CA ARG A 123 -4.71 -17.49 -32.91
C ARG A 123 -5.13 -18.96 -32.76
N TYR A 124 -4.80 -19.61 -31.65
CA TYR A 124 -5.13 -21.02 -31.44
C TYR A 124 -6.42 -21.22 -30.64
N LEU A 125 -6.60 -20.47 -29.55
CA LEU A 125 -7.73 -20.65 -28.65
C LEU A 125 -9.00 -19.96 -29.15
N HIS A 126 -8.90 -18.82 -29.84
CA HIS A 126 -10.06 -17.98 -30.19
C HIS A 126 -10.96 -17.66 -28.98
N ARG A 127 -10.36 -17.56 -27.78
CA ARG A 127 -11.04 -17.25 -26.52
C ARG A 127 -10.65 -15.86 -26.04
N PRO A 128 -11.28 -14.79 -26.59
CA PRO A 128 -10.86 -13.41 -26.35
C PRO A 128 -10.87 -13.03 -24.87
N ALA A 129 -11.71 -13.63 -24.03
CA ALA A 129 -11.74 -13.36 -22.59
C ALA A 129 -10.39 -13.62 -21.90
N LEU A 130 -9.71 -14.73 -22.24
CA LEU A 130 -8.45 -15.14 -21.63
C LEU A 130 -7.25 -14.50 -22.35
N THR A 131 -7.27 -14.48 -23.68
CA THR A 131 -6.14 -14.05 -24.49
C THR A 131 -5.98 -12.53 -24.51
N ASN A 132 -7.07 -11.76 -24.43
CA ASN A 132 -7.00 -10.31 -24.28
C ASN A 132 -6.42 -9.90 -22.93
N LEU A 133 -6.69 -10.62 -21.84
CA LEU A 133 -6.09 -10.30 -20.54
C LEU A 133 -4.56 -10.43 -20.58
N LEU A 134 -4.06 -11.54 -21.10
CA LEU A 134 -2.62 -11.77 -21.26
C LEU A 134 -2.00 -10.70 -22.19
N THR A 135 -2.70 -10.35 -23.28
CA THR A 135 -2.26 -9.33 -24.23
C THR A 135 -2.19 -7.94 -23.58
N ALA A 136 -3.17 -7.58 -22.75
CA ALA A 136 -3.20 -6.30 -22.05
C ALA A 136 -2.04 -6.18 -21.04
N GLN A 137 -1.84 -7.21 -20.21
CA GLN A 137 -0.74 -7.24 -19.23
C GLN A 137 0.64 -7.20 -19.91
N ALA A 138 0.81 -7.90 -21.03
CA ALA A 138 2.05 -7.84 -21.82
C ALA A 138 2.27 -6.45 -22.44
N ALA A 139 1.19 -5.77 -22.87
CA ALA A 139 1.28 -4.40 -23.38
C ALA A 139 1.68 -3.41 -22.28
N GLU A 140 1.11 -3.53 -21.07
CA GLU A 140 1.51 -2.72 -19.91
C GLU A 140 2.99 -2.91 -19.56
N MET A 141 3.46 -4.15 -19.51
CA MET A 141 4.85 -4.49 -19.18
C MET A 141 5.86 -3.97 -20.20
N THR A 142 5.45 -3.86 -21.47
CA THR A 142 6.29 -3.32 -22.55
C THR A 142 6.16 -1.80 -22.71
N GLY A 143 5.31 -1.14 -21.92
CA GLY A 143 5.05 0.29 -22.00
C GLY A 143 4.12 0.70 -23.16
N ASP A 144 3.52 -0.24 -23.89
CA ASP A 144 2.56 0.05 -24.97
C ASP A 144 1.16 0.36 -24.39
N THR A 145 1.06 1.55 -23.78
CA THR A 145 -0.17 2.00 -23.11
C THR A 145 -1.36 2.15 -24.06
N ARG A 146 -1.13 2.41 -25.36
CA ARG A 146 -2.19 2.52 -26.36
C ARG A 146 -2.83 1.16 -26.60
N LYS A 147 -2.00 0.14 -26.85
CA LYS A 147 -2.49 -1.22 -27.05
C LYS A 147 -3.15 -1.78 -25.79
N ALA A 148 -2.58 -1.51 -24.60
CA ALA A 148 -3.20 -1.88 -23.34
C ALA A 148 -4.62 -1.29 -23.22
N GLU A 149 -4.78 0.01 -23.50
CA GLU A 149 -6.07 0.70 -23.46
C GLU A 149 -7.09 0.09 -24.46
N GLU A 150 -6.69 -0.16 -25.70
CA GLU A 150 -7.55 -0.81 -26.70
C GLU A 150 -8.03 -2.19 -26.27
N VAL A 151 -7.14 -3.00 -25.69
CA VAL A 151 -7.45 -4.36 -25.25
C VAL A 151 -8.31 -4.35 -23.98
N TYR A 152 -8.07 -3.44 -23.03
CA TYR A 152 -8.94 -3.27 -21.87
C TYR A 152 -10.35 -2.83 -22.26
N LYS A 153 -10.51 -1.95 -23.27
CA LYS A 153 -11.84 -1.61 -23.80
C LYS A 153 -12.59 -2.85 -24.30
N LYS A 154 -11.91 -3.78 -24.98
CA LYS A 154 -12.50 -5.06 -25.40
C LYS A 154 -12.90 -5.93 -24.20
N LEU A 155 -12.07 -5.98 -23.15
CA LEU A 155 -12.37 -6.72 -21.92
C LEU A 155 -13.56 -6.13 -21.15
N ILE A 156 -13.76 -4.81 -21.18
CA ILE A 156 -14.89 -4.13 -20.52
C ILE A 156 -16.23 -4.48 -21.17
N ALA A 157 -16.24 -4.71 -22.50
CA ALA A 157 -17.45 -5.00 -23.26
C ALA A 157 -18.08 -6.36 -22.90
N ASN A 158 -17.29 -7.35 -22.48
CA ASN A 158 -17.77 -8.68 -22.09
C ASN A 158 -18.05 -8.73 -20.57
N ASP A 159 -19.23 -9.22 -20.18
CA ASP A 159 -19.67 -9.36 -18.77
C ASP A 159 -18.65 -10.15 -17.91
N GLU A 160 -18.09 -11.24 -18.42
CA GLU A 160 -17.18 -12.12 -17.67
C GLU A 160 -15.86 -11.42 -17.31
N THR A 161 -15.35 -10.59 -18.22
CA THR A 161 -14.06 -9.91 -18.07
C THR A 161 -14.18 -8.46 -17.63
N ARG A 162 -15.40 -7.92 -17.54
CA ARG A 162 -15.66 -6.50 -17.31
C ARG A 162 -14.90 -5.95 -16.11
N PHE A 163 -14.97 -6.64 -14.98
CA PHE A 163 -14.31 -6.20 -13.75
C PHE A 163 -12.80 -6.07 -13.91
N VAL A 164 -12.15 -7.06 -14.54
CA VAL A 164 -10.71 -7.07 -14.78
C VAL A 164 -10.32 -5.98 -15.77
N GLY A 165 -11.14 -5.80 -16.82
CA GLY A 165 -10.98 -4.72 -17.80
C GLY A 165 -11.02 -3.33 -17.17
N ILE A 166 -12.00 -3.07 -16.29
CA ILE A 166 -12.13 -1.81 -15.57
C ILE A 166 -10.95 -1.60 -14.62
N ARG A 167 -10.56 -2.63 -13.85
CA ARG A 167 -9.42 -2.54 -12.92
C ARG A 167 -8.11 -2.22 -13.65
N GLY A 168 -7.83 -2.89 -14.77
CA GLY A 168 -6.64 -2.61 -15.58
C GLY A 168 -6.65 -1.20 -16.16
N MET A 169 -7.78 -0.80 -16.77
CA MET A 169 -7.94 0.57 -17.27
C MET A 169 -7.75 1.63 -16.17
N MET A 170 -8.31 1.39 -14.99
CA MET A 170 -8.18 2.29 -13.85
C MET A 170 -6.71 2.49 -13.47
N LYS A 171 -5.93 1.41 -13.35
CA LYS A 171 -4.49 1.48 -13.08
C LYS A 171 -3.73 2.25 -14.15
N LEU A 172 -4.06 2.01 -15.42
CA LEU A 172 -3.45 2.72 -16.54
C LEU A 172 -3.74 4.23 -16.49
N LYS A 173 -4.96 4.64 -16.12
CA LYS A 173 -5.33 6.06 -15.98
C LYS A 173 -4.65 6.69 -14.76
N LEU A 174 -4.58 5.98 -13.63
CA LEU A 174 -3.82 6.42 -12.45
C LEU A 174 -2.34 6.65 -12.77
N ALA A 175 -1.70 5.71 -13.49
CA ALA A 175 -0.31 5.85 -13.92
C ALA A 175 -0.07 7.05 -14.86
N LYS A 176 -1.09 7.49 -15.60
CA LYS A 176 -1.07 8.69 -16.44
C LYS A 176 -1.45 9.97 -15.71
N GLY A 177 -1.82 9.91 -14.42
CA GLY A 177 -2.30 11.05 -13.65
C GLY A 177 -3.75 11.46 -13.94
N ASP A 178 -4.49 10.69 -14.75
CA ASP A 178 -5.91 10.94 -15.06
C ASP A 178 -6.81 10.40 -13.92
N THR A 179 -6.83 11.17 -12.82
CA THR A 179 -7.58 10.82 -11.60
C THR A 179 -9.08 10.92 -11.79
N ASP A 180 -9.56 11.81 -12.67
CA ASP A 180 -11.00 11.97 -12.94
C ASP A 180 -11.61 10.74 -13.63
N THR A 181 -10.93 10.21 -14.64
CA THR A 181 -11.37 8.97 -15.29
C THR A 181 -11.16 7.77 -14.36
N ALA A 182 -10.06 7.75 -13.60
CA ALA A 182 -9.81 6.70 -12.62
C ALA A 182 -10.91 6.62 -11.56
N LEU A 183 -11.41 7.76 -11.06
CA LEU A 183 -12.50 7.81 -10.09
C LEU A 183 -13.78 7.16 -10.66
N LYS A 184 -14.19 7.55 -11.87
CA LYS A 184 -15.37 6.96 -12.53
C LYS A 184 -15.22 5.46 -12.77
N LEU A 185 -14.01 5.00 -13.09
CA LEU A 185 -13.71 3.58 -13.23
C LEU A 185 -13.76 2.85 -11.88
N ALA A 186 -13.25 3.47 -10.83
CA ALA A 186 -13.29 2.93 -9.46
C ALA A 186 -14.73 2.79 -8.95
N GLU A 187 -15.60 3.79 -9.18
CA GLU A 187 -17.03 3.74 -8.86
C GLU A 187 -17.73 2.57 -9.57
N ARG A 188 -17.47 2.40 -10.88
CA ARG A 188 -18.01 1.28 -11.67
C ARG A 188 -17.48 -0.07 -11.18
N ALA A 189 -16.19 -0.16 -10.87
CA ALA A 189 -15.60 -1.39 -10.33
C ALA A 189 -16.20 -1.74 -8.96
N PHE A 190 -16.43 -0.74 -8.11
CA PHE A 190 -17.03 -0.89 -6.80
C PHE A 190 -18.49 -1.35 -6.90
N ALA A 191 -19.28 -0.80 -7.83
CA ALA A 191 -20.63 -1.28 -8.09
C ALA A 191 -20.69 -2.75 -8.53
N LEU A 192 -19.68 -3.22 -9.30
CA LEU A 192 -19.60 -4.62 -9.74
C LEU A 192 -19.14 -5.58 -8.63
N LYS A 193 -18.12 -5.19 -7.85
CA LYS A 193 -17.56 -6.03 -6.78
C LYS A 193 -17.30 -5.18 -5.52
N PRO A 194 -18.34 -4.87 -4.74
CA PRO A 194 -18.23 -3.97 -3.59
C PRO A 194 -17.40 -4.54 -2.44
N LYS A 195 -17.10 -5.85 -2.46
CA LYS A 195 -16.25 -6.53 -1.46
C LYS A 195 -14.75 -6.51 -1.81
N HIS A 196 -14.36 -5.99 -2.98
CA HIS A 196 -12.96 -6.04 -3.41
C HIS A 196 -12.13 -4.94 -2.72
N ALA A 197 -11.25 -5.35 -1.78
CA ALA A 197 -10.50 -4.44 -0.90
C ALA A 197 -9.70 -3.35 -1.66
N GLU A 198 -8.89 -3.74 -2.67
CA GLU A 198 -8.09 -2.76 -3.45
C GLU A 198 -8.94 -1.70 -4.14
N ILE A 199 -10.16 -2.06 -4.61
CA ILE A 199 -11.06 -1.10 -5.26
C ILE A 199 -11.66 -0.17 -4.21
N GLN A 200 -12.04 -0.69 -3.04
CA GLN A 200 -12.51 0.14 -1.93
C GLN A 200 -11.43 1.15 -1.50
N ASP A 201 -10.18 0.69 -1.35
CA ASP A 201 -9.07 1.55 -0.90
C ASP A 201 -8.74 2.61 -1.95
N THR A 202 -8.66 2.22 -3.23
CA THR A 202 -8.42 3.16 -4.34
C THR A 202 -9.56 4.16 -4.48
N LEU A 203 -10.82 3.71 -4.40
CA LEU A 203 -11.99 4.57 -4.49
C LEU A 203 -12.03 5.56 -3.32
N LEU A 204 -11.79 5.09 -2.09
CA LEU A 204 -11.76 5.95 -0.90
C LEU A 204 -10.67 7.02 -1.02
N GLN A 205 -9.48 6.64 -1.49
CA GLN A 205 -8.37 7.57 -1.74
C GLN A 205 -8.74 8.62 -2.79
N LEU A 206 -9.29 8.20 -3.94
CA LEU A 206 -9.66 9.12 -5.01
C LEU A 206 -10.81 10.07 -4.61
N GLN A 207 -11.81 9.56 -3.88
CA GLN A 207 -12.91 10.36 -3.35
C GLN A 207 -12.40 11.39 -2.34
N ALA A 208 -11.52 10.98 -1.43
CA ALA A 208 -10.91 11.89 -0.46
C ALA A 208 -10.06 12.97 -1.15
N GLN A 209 -9.26 12.61 -2.17
CA GLN A 209 -8.46 13.57 -2.94
C GLN A 209 -9.32 14.56 -3.74
N LYS A 210 -10.50 14.14 -4.20
CA LYS A 210 -11.46 14.98 -4.93
C LYS A 210 -12.48 15.66 -4.02
N HIS A 211 -12.30 15.60 -2.70
CA HIS A 211 -13.19 16.18 -1.70
C HIS A 211 -14.64 15.65 -1.79
N ASP A 212 -14.85 14.45 -2.35
CA ASP A 212 -16.14 13.75 -2.33
C ASP A 212 -16.32 13.00 -1.00
N TRP A 213 -16.49 13.78 0.08
CA TRP A 213 -16.61 13.24 1.44
C TRP A 213 -17.84 12.35 1.62
N ARG A 214 -18.95 12.70 0.96
CA ARG A 214 -20.18 11.91 1.02
C ARG A 214 -20.00 10.56 0.35
N GLY A 215 -19.38 10.51 -0.84
CA GLY A 215 -19.03 9.26 -1.51
C GLY A 215 -18.04 8.43 -0.69
N ALA A 216 -17.00 9.06 -0.14
CA ALA A 216 -16.02 8.40 0.73
C ALA A 216 -16.67 7.72 1.94
N ARG A 217 -17.62 8.39 2.60
CA ARG A 217 -18.35 7.80 3.74
C ARG A 217 -19.22 6.61 3.33
N GLN A 218 -19.88 6.66 2.18
CA GLN A 218 -20.63 5.51 1.65
C GLN A 218 -19.73 4.30 1.37
N THR A 219 -18.58 4.54 0.73
CA THR A 219 -17.56 3.52 0.49
C THR A 219 -17.04 2.92 1.81
N LEU A 220 -16.79 3.76 2.82
CA LEU A 220 -16.35 3.33 4.14
C LEU A 220 -17.43 2.48 4.87
N SER A 221 -18.70 2.89 4.82
CA SER A 221 -19.81 2.13 5.40
C SER A 221 -19.99 0.77 4.74
N ALA A 222 -19.81 0.68 3.42
CA ALA A 222 -19.83 -0.60 2.71
C ALA A 222 -18.67 -1.51 3.14
N LYS A 223 -17.46 -0.96 3.35
CA LYS A 223 -16.29 -1.70 3.84
C LYS A 223 -16.55 -2.30 5.24
N LEU A 224 -17.21 -1.54 6.13
CA LEU A 224 -17.66 -2.05 7.42
C LEU A 224 -18.71 -3.17 7.27
N LYS A 225 -19.74 -2.95 6.45
CA LYS A 225 -20.84 -3.92 6.22
C LYS A 225 -20.33 -5.27 5.70
N HIS A 226 -19.26 -5.26 4.92
CA HIS A 226 -18.66 -6.46 4.34
C HIS A 226 -17.58 -7.09 5.22
N GLY A 227 -17.36 -6.59 6.45
CA GLY A 227 -16.48 -7.21 7.45
C GLY A 227 -14.98 -6.99 7.22
N ALA A 228 -14.60 -6.10 6.30
CA ALA A 228 -13.19 -5.85 5.96
C ALA A 228 -12.55 -4.74 6.83
N LEU A 229 -13.26 -4.19 7.81
CA LEU A 229 -12.78 -3.10 8.65
C LEU A 229 -13.22 -3.26 10.11
N PRO A 230 -12.29 -3.20 11.08
CA PRO A 230 -12.63 -3.11 12.50
C PRO A 230 -13.48 -1.86 12.81
N ARG A 231 -14.35 -1.96 13.84
CA ARG A 231 -15.32 -0.90 14.19
C ARG A 231 -14.66 0.37 14.72
N ASP A 232 -13.57 0.23 15.44
CA ASP A 232 -12.72 1.31 15.94
C ASP A 232 -12.07 2.06 14.78
N VAL A 233 -11.45 1.35 13.82
CA VAL A 233 -10.87 1.96 12.62
C VAL A 233 -11.95 2.65 11.78
N TYR A 234 -13.14 2.06 11.66
CA TYR A 234 -14.26 2.71 11.00
C TYR A 234 -14.63 4.04 11.67
N ARG A 235 -14.78 4.06 12.99
CA ARG A 235 -15.15 5.27 13.74
C ARG A 235 -14.12 6.38 13.56
N ARG A 236 -12.83 6.03 13.63
CA ARG A 236 -11.74 6.98 13.39
C ARG A 236 -11.80 7.55 11.98
N ARG A 237 -11.86 6.69 10.96
CA ARG A 237 -11.91 7.12 9.55
C ARG A 237 -13.15 7.93 9.20
N ASP A 238 -14.31 7.59 9.76
CA ASP A 238 -15.54 8.37 9.59
C ASP A 238 -15.41 9.76 10.25
N ALA A 239 -14.75 9.83 11.42
CA ALA A 239 -14.42 11.10 12.07
C ALA A 239 -13.42 11.94 11.24
N VAL A 240 -12.42 11.32 10.60
CA VAL A 240 -11.47 11.99 9.69
C VAL A 240 -12.18 12.56 8.46
N LEU A 241 -13.07 11.78 7.82
CA LEU A 241 -13.85 12.25 6.68
C LEU A 241 -14.76 13.40 7.08
N ALA A 242 -15.45 13.29 8.21
CA ALA A 242 -16.32 14.36 8.72
C ALA A 242 -15.53 15.61 9.11
N LEU A 243 -14.34 15.47 9.70
CA LEU A 243 -13.44 16.58 9.99
C LEU A 243 -13.03 17.31 8.70
N SER A 244 -12.69 16.56 7.65
CA SER A 244 -12.30 17.12 6.35
C SER A 244 -13.47 17.85 5.68
N GLU A 245 -14.66 17.24 5.71
CA GLU A 245 -15.91 17.87 5.28
C GLU A 245 -16.18 19.18 6.03
N ALA A 246 -15.99 19.20 7.35
CA ALA A 246 -16.12 20.44 8.12
C ALA A 246 -15.13 21.51 7.69
N LYS A 247 -13.84 21.17 7.50
CA LYS A 247 -12.81 22.13 7.08
C LYS A 247 -13.20 22.82 5.78
N ASP A 248 -13.69 22.07 4.80
CA ASP A 248 -14.17 22.64 3.53
C ASP A 248 -15.41 23.53 3.72
N ILE A 249 -16.34 23.14 4.59
CA ILE A 249 -17.52 23.95 4.95
C ILE A 249 -17.13 25.25 5.66
N PHE A 250 -16.07 25.23 6.47
CA PHE A 250 -15.52 26.43 7.10
C PHE A 250 -14.87 27.36 6.08
N ALA A 251 -14.17 26.82 5.08
CA ALA A 251 -13.54 27.61 4.03
C ALA A 251 -14.56 28.27 3.07
N GLU A 252 -15.70 27.64 2.84
CA GLU A 252 -16.71 28.09 1.85
C GLU A 252 -17.89 28.89 2.47
N ASP A 253 -17.81 29.35 3.72
CA ASP A 253 -18.92 30.04 4.42
C ASP A 253 -20.28 29.32 4.40
N LYS A 254 -20.23 27.98 4.32
CA LYS A 254 -21.40 27.09 4.28
C LYS A 254 -22.18 27.06 5.63
N PRO A 255 -23.47 26.66 5.61
CA PRO A 255 -24.39 26.78 6.75
C PRO A 255 -23.93 26.08 8.04
N ILE A 256 -24.33 26.66 9.17
CA ILE A 256 -23.93 26.27 10.54
C ILE A 256 -24.30 24.82 10.87
N GLU A 257 -25.42 24.31 10.35
CA GLU A 257 -25.92 22.95 10.59
C GLU A 257 -24.97 21.88 10.03
N ALA A 258 -24.40 22.14 8.84
CA ALA A 258 -23.42 21.25 8.21
C ALA A 258 -22.10 21.25 9.01
N ARG A 259 -21.71 22.42 9.56
CA ARG A 259 -20.57 22.55 10.48
C ARG A 259 -20.81 21.72 11.75
N GLU A 260 -22.02 21.79 12.32
CA GLU A 260 -22.38 21.07 13.54
C GLU A 260 -22.37 19.55 13.38
N ALA A 261 -22.92 19.02 12.30
CA ALA A 261 -22.93 17.59 12.01
C ALA A 261 -21.50 17.03 11.87
N ALA A 262 -20.64 17.77 11.17
CA ALA A 262 -19.25 17.43 10.97
C ALA A 262 -18.45 17.45 12.30
N ILE A 263 -18.68 18.47 13.13
CA ILE A 263 -18.07 18.58 14.47
C ILE A 263 -18.59 17.48 15.42
N ALA A 264 -19.87 17.12 15.34
CA ALA A 264 -20.45 16.05 16.16
C ALA A 264 -19.80 14.70 15.86
N SER A 265 -19.52 14.42 14.58
CA SER A 265 -18.83 13.22 14.15
C SER A 265 -17.36 13.20 14.63
N ALA A 266 -16.66 14.34 14.56
CA ALA A 266 -15.28 14.47 15.06
C ALA A 266 -15.14 14.19 16.57
N LYS A 267 -16.19 14.48 17.38
CA LYS A 267 -16.22 14.13 18.82
C LYS A 267 -16.26 12.62 19.09
N GLY A 268 -16.65 11.83 18.08
CA GLY A 268 -16.75 10.38 18.17
C GLY A 268 -15.41 9.68 18.35
N SER A 269 -14.29 10.35 18.00
CA SER A 269 -12.93 9.81 18.07
C SER A 269 -12.02 10.75 18.89
N PRO A 270 -11.92 10.55 20.22
CA PRO A 270 -11.08 11.38 21.09
C PRO A 270 -9.58 11.31 20.76
N ASP A 271 -9.13 10.28 20.06
CA ASP A 271 -7.78 10.07 19.53
C ASP A 271 -7.47 10.93 18.29
N LEU A 272 -8.48 11.55 17.67
CA LEU A 272 -8.31 12.49 16.57
C LEU A 272 -8.16 13.92 17.11
N ILE A 273 -6.93 14.27 17.51
CA ILE A 273 -6.58 15.58 18.09
C ILE A 273 -7.11 16.77 17.28
N PRO A 274 -6.92 16.85 15.95
CA PRO A 274 -7.42 17.99 15.16
C PRO A 274 -8.94 18.12 15.17
N GLY A 275 -9.65 16.99 15.30
CA GLY A 275 -11.10 16.97 15.45
C GLY A 275 -11.56 17.59 16.77
N ALA A 276 -10.85 17.30 17.85
CA ALA A 276 -11.10 17.91 19.16
C ALA A 276 -10.80 19.42 19.17
N CYS A 277 -9.69 19.85 18.55
CA CYS A 277 -9.32 21.26 18.40
C CYS A 277 -10.39 22.04 17.61
N MET A 278 -10.81 21.51 16.46
CA MET A 278 -11.86 22.15 15.65
C MET A 278 -13.20 22.23 16.40
N ALA A 279 -13.58 21.17 17.11
CA ALA A 279 -14.79 21.17 17.94
C ALA A 279 -14.72 22.24 19.04
N ALA A 280 -13.56 22.38 19.69
CA ALA A 280 -13.34 23.40 20.72
C ALA A 280 -13.45 24.81 20.13
N ARG A 281 -12.78 25.09 19.01
CA ARG A 281 -12.85 26.38 18.30
C ARG A 281 -14.26 26.75 17.89
N SER A 282 -15.05 25.80 17.41
CA SER A 282 -16.46 26.05 17.11
C SER A 282 -17.28 26.41 18.36
N TYR A 283 -17.01 25.78 19.50
CA TYR A 283 -17.66 26.16 20.76
C TYR A 283 -17.24 27.55 21.25
N ILE A 284 -15.98 27.92 21.07
CA ILE A 284 -15.48 29.27 21.36
C ILE A 284 -16.23 30.29 20.49
N ALA A 285 -16.32 30.06 19.18
CA ALA A 285 -17.03 30.94 18.24
C ALA A 285 -18.53 31.10 18.57
N LYS A 286 -19.13 30.11 19.24
CA LYS A 286 -20.53 30.16 19.71
C LYS A 286 -20.72 30.78 21.09
N GLY A 287 -19.65 31.22 21.74
CA GLY A 287 -19.71 31.72 23.12
C GLY A 287 -20.00 30.61 24.15
N GLU A 288 -19.63 29.35 23.87
CA GLU A 288 -19.83 28.19 24.74
C GLU A 288 -18.51 27.63 25.33
N PRO A 289 -17.70 28.43 26.05
CA PRO A 289 -16.34 28.05 26.47
C PRO A 289 -16.32 26.82 27.39
N LYS A 290 -17.39 26.60 28.20
CA LYS A 290 -17.51 25.42 29.07
C LYS A 290 -17.52 24.11 28.28
N LYS A 291 -18.09 24.09 27.08
CA LYS A 291 -18.09 22.90 26.21
C LYS A 291 -16.74 22.70 25.54
N ALA A 292 -16.06 23.79 25.13
CA ALA A 292 -14.69 23.74 24.63
C ALA A 292 -13.73 23.11 25.65
N VAL A 293 -13.75 23.61 26.90
CA VAL A 293 -12.95 23.04 28.01
C VAL A 293 -13.23 21.55 28.20
N ARG A 294 -14.50 21.13 28.14
CA ARG A 294 -14.87 19.72 28.33
C ARG A 294 -14.28 18.81 27.25
N VAL A 295 -14.36 19.22 25.98
CA VAL A 295 -13.82 18.45 24.86
C VAL A 295 -12.30 18.35 24.96
N LEU A 296 -11.61 19.48 25.16
CA LEU A 296 -10.14 19.50 25.25
C LEU A 296 -9.63 18.68 26.44
N LYS A 297 -10.25 18.80 27.63
CA LYS A 297 -9.89 17.97 28.79
C LYS A 297 -10.11 16.48 28.55
N LYS A 298 -11.16 16.10 27.81
CA LYS A 298 -11.42 14.69 27.49
C LYS A 298 -10.31 14.14 26.58
N THR A 299 -9.96 14.88 25.53
CA THR A 299 -8.91 14.46 24.58
C THR A 299 -7.52 14.47 25.22
N TRP A 300 -7.20 15.46 26.07
CA TRP A 300 -5.95 15.51 26.83
C TRP A 300 -5.74 14.29 27.76
N ARG A 301 -6.81 13.68 28.27
CA ARG A 301 -6.69 12.43 29.06
C ARG A 301 -6.28 11.23 28.21
N VAL A 302 -6.65 11.24 26.93
CA VAL A 302 -6.29 10.19 25.98
C VAL A 302 -4.85 10.42 25.54
N GLU A 303 -4.59 11.55 24.88
CA GLU A 303 -3.30 11.91 24.30
C GLU A 303 -3.04 13.42 24.49
N PRO A 304 -2.17 13.84 25.43
CA PRO A 304 -1.72 15.22 25.54
C PRO A 304 -0.97 15.67 24.28
N HIS A 305 -1.32 16.85 23.73
CA HIS A 305 -0.78 17.32 22.45
C HIS A 305 -0.69 18.86 22.40
N PRO A 306 0.35 19.46 21.78
CA PRO A 306 0.51 20.92 21.72
C PRO A 306 -0.69 21.65 21.10
N ASP A 307 -1.28 21.14 20.01
CA ASP A 307 -2.48 21.74 19.40
C ASP A 307 -3.67 21.86 20.36
N LEU A 308 -3.83 20.93 21.31
CA LEU A 308 -4.90 21.01 22.32
C LEU A 308 -4.62 22.14 23.31
N ALA A 309 -3.35 22.37 23.65
CA ALA A 309 -2.93 23.46 24.52
C ALA A 309 -3.14 24.81 23.82
N ALA A 310 -2.79 24.92 22.54
CA ALA A 310 -3.04 26.09 21.71
C ALA A 310 -4.55 26.40 21.62
N ALA A 311 -5.38 25.39 21.28
CA ALA A 311 -6.84 25.56 21.26
C ALA A 311 -7.43 25.89 22.64
N PHE A 312 -6.80 25.44 23.73
CA PHE A 312 -7.20 25.83 25.08
C PHE A 312 -6.82 27.27 25.40
N ALA A 313 -5.69 27.77 24.89
CA ALA A 313 -5.28 29.17 25.04
C ALA A 313 -6.31 30.12 24.40
N GLU A 314 -6.82 29.77 23.22
CA GLU A 314 -7.81 30.56 22.45
C GLU A 314 -9.14 30.80 23.20
N ILE A 315 -9.47 30.05 24.26
CA ILE A 315 -10.70 30.23 25.04
C ILE A 315 -10.73 31.60 25.75
N VAL A 316 -9.59 32.07 26.22
CA VAL A 316 -9.42 33.37 26.90
C VAL A 316 -8.10 33.98 26.42
N PRO A 317 -8.12 34.78 25.34
CA PRO A 317 -6.90 35.32 24.75
C PRO A 317 -6.23 36.39 25.64
N ASP A 318 -7.04 37.23 26.30
CA ASP A 318 -6.60 38.46 26.97
C ASP A 318 -6.31 38.29 28.47
N GLU A 319 -5.74 37.15 28.87
CA GLU A 319 -5.39 36.87 30.27
C GLU A 319 -3.90 37.15 30.56
N THR A 320 -3.61 37.55 31.79
CA THR A 320 -2.22 37.68 32.27
C THR A 320 -1.54 36.31 32.35
N PRO A 321 -0.20 36.21 32.30
CA PRO A 321 0.49 34.93 32.44
C PRO A 321 0.14 34.15 33.71
N ALA A 322 -0.04 34.83 34.83
CA ALA A 322 -0.45 34.21 36.10
C ALA A 322 -1.87 33.64 36.05
N GLU A 323 -2.83 34.37 35.45
CA GLU A 323 -4.20 33.88 35.25
C GLU A 323 -4.25 32.69 34.30
N ARG A 324 -3.48 32.76 33.20
CA ARG A 324 -3.30 31.67 32.23
C ARG A 324 -2.80 30.41 32.92
N MET A 325 -1.72 30.52 33.69
CA MET A 325 -1.17 29.39 34.44
C MET A 325 -2.21 28.77 35.38
N LYS A 326 -2.99 29.58 36.10
CA LYS A 326 -4.07 29.11 36.98
C LYS A 326 -5.16 28.36 36.22
N ARG A 327 -5.59 28.86 35.06
CA ARG A 327 -6.62 28.24 34.22
C ARG A 327 -6.14 26.92 33.60
N PHE A 328 -4.89 26.90 33.12
CA PHE A 328 -4.26 25.73 32.52
C PHE A 328 -4.03 24.57 33.50
N ARG A 329 -4.12 24.80 34.82
CA ARG A 329 -4.20 23.70 35.82
C ARG A 329 -5.27 22.67 35.48
N ALA A 330 -6.34 23.08 34.79
CA ALA A 330 -7.38 22.17 34.33
C ALA A 330 -6.88 21.09 33.34
N LEU A 331 -5.80 21.36 32.59
CA LEU A 331 -5.11 20.42 31.71
C LEU A 331 -3.87 19.83 32.40
N THR A 332 -3.02 20.66 33.01
CA THR A 332 -1.72 20.20 33.55
C THR A 332 -1.85 19.32 34.79
N SER A 333 -3.01 19.31 35.46
CA SER A 333 -3.30 18.33 36.52
C SER A 333 -3.67 16.94 35.99
N LEU A 334 -3.75 16.75 34.67
CA LEU A 334 -4.06 15.49 34.00
C LEU A 334 -2.79 14.96 33.35
N ARG A 335 -2.55 13.64 33.42
CA ARG A 335 -1.36 13.00 32.81
C ARG A 335 -0.06 13.75 33.18
N VAL A 336 0.15 13.97 34.49
CA VAL A 336 1.21 14.86 35.03
C VAL A 336 2.61 14.47 34.55
N ASN A 337 2.88 13.17 34.41
CA ASN A 337 4.20 12.66 34.02
C ASN A 337 4.40 12.62 32.50
N HIS A 338 3.37 12.92 31.69
CA HIS A 338 3.50 12.91 30.24
C HIS A 338 4.38 14.08 29.77
N ARG A 339 5.30 13.81 28.83
CA ARG A 339 6.23 14.80 28.27
C ARG A 339 5.53 16.13 27.92
N GLU A 340 4.46 16.07 27.14
CA GLU A 340 3.76 17.29 26.71
C GLU A 340 3.12 18.06 27.88
N THR A 341 2.66 17.38 28.93
CA THR A 341 2.13 18.05 30.13
C THR A 341 3.23 18.80 30.88
N ARG A 342 4.41 18.20 30.98
CA ARG A 342 5.59 18.78 31.62
C ARG A 342 6.11 19.98 30.84
N LEU A 343 6.22 19.86 29.52
CA LEU A 343 6.62 20.95 28.63
C LEU A 343 5.64 22.12 28.69
N LEU A 344 4.33 21.85 28.60
CA LEU A 344 3.31 22.88 28.73
C LEU A 344 3.40 23.60 30.08
N LYS A 345 3.63 22.86 31.17
CA LYS A 345 3.78 23.45 32.51
C LYS A 345 5.04 24.33 32.60
N ALA A 346 6.15 23.90 32.00
CA ALA A 346 7.40 24.67 31.94
C ALA A 346 7.23 25.96 31.12
N GLU A 347 6.60 25.89 29.95
CA GLU A 347 6.32 27.06 29.10
C GLU A 347 5.38 28.07 29.79
N LEU A 348 4.36 27.58 30.49
CA LEU A 348 3.45 28.44 31.27
C LEU A 348 4.17 29.14 32.43
N ALA A 349 5.08 28.44 33.11
CA ALA A 349 5.88 29.01 34.19
C ALA A 349 6.89 30.03 33.66
N LEU A 350 7.52 29.76 32.51
CA LEU A 350 8.38 30.71 31.80
C LEU A 350 7.63 31.99 31.44
N ALA A 351 6.42 31.87 30.88
CA ALA A 351 5.60 33.03 30.55
C ALA A 351 5.20 33.85 31.78
N ALA A 352 5.11 33.22 32.95
CA ALA A 352 4.84 33.86 34.24
C ALA A 352 6.12 34.28 35.00
N GLU A 353 7.30 34.14 34.38
CA GLU A 353 8.61 34.44 34.96
C GLU A 353 8.93 33.64 36.24
N ASP A 354 8.25 32.51 36.47
CA ASP A 354 8.55 31.56 37.55
C ASP A 354 9.56 30.52 37.04
N PHE A 355 10.81 30.96 36.88
CA PHE A 355 11.89 30.10 36.38
C PHE A 355 12.16 28.87 37.26
N PRO A 356 12.12 28.95 38.61
CA PRO A 356 12.27 27.77 39.45
C PRO A 356 11.17 26.73 39.24
N GLU A 357 9.92 27.14 39.04
CA GLU A 357 8.83 26.20 38.70
C GLU A 357 9.01 25.64 37.28
N ALA A 358 9.47 26.46 36.32
CA ALA A 358 9.75 26.01 34.97
C ALA A 358 10.82 24.90 34.95
N ARG A 359 11.92 25.07 35.71
CA ARG A 359 12.95 24.04 35.89
C ARG A 359 12.40 22.77 36.52
N ARG A 360 11.60 22.90 37.59
CA ARG A 360 10.96 21.76 38.27
C ARG A 360 9.96 21.02 37.37
N ALA A 361 9.23 21.73 36.52
CA ALA A 361 8.31 21.14 35.55
C ALA A 361 9.04 20.40 34.42
N LEU A 362 10.13 20.99 33.90
CA LEU A 362 10.97 20.38 32.88
C LEU A 362 11.61 19.09 33.40
N GLY A 363 12.13 19.10 34.64
CA GLY A 363 12.76 17.96 35.31
C GLY A 363 13.83 17.27 34.46
N ASP A 364 13.82 15.93 34.44
CA ASP A 364 14.76 15.07 33.70
C ASP A 364 14.56 14.97 32.17
N LEU A 365 13.68 15.78 31.55
CA LEU A 365 13.45 15.68 30.09
C LEU A 365 14.69 16.00 29.25
N VAL A 366 15.58 16.85 29.77
CA VAL A 366 16.85 17.21 29.13
C VAL A 366 17.79 15.99 29.01
N GLU A 367 17.63 15.00 29.88
CA GLU A 367 18.48 13.80 29.95
C GLU A 367 17.81 12.60 29.27
N THR A 368 16.49 12.46 29.46
CA THR A 368 15.72 11.27 29.06
C THR A 368 15.17 11.35 27.63
N GLU A 369 14.65 12.51 27.22
CA GLU A 369 14.05 12.73 25.91
C GLU A 369 14.48 14.10 25.32
N PRO A 370 15.80 14.36 25.14
CA PRO A 370 16.28 15.63 24.63
C PRO A 370 15.83 15.85 23.20
N ASP A 371 15.24 17.01 22.94
CA ASP A 371 14.99 17.54 21.61
C ASP A 371 15.18 19.05 21.57
N ALA A 372 15.09 19.63 20.37
CA ALA A 372 15.26 21.05 20.19
C ALA A 372 14.32 21.90 21.08
N ARG A 373 13.07 21.48 21.34
CA ARG A 373 12.11 22.21 22.18
C ARG A 373 12.50 22.14 23.65
N VAL A 374 12.82 20.95 24.15
CA VAL A 374 13.26 20.70 25.53
C VAL A 374 14.49 21.55 25.85
N LEU A 375 15.50 21.54 24.98
CA LEU A 375 16.75 22.25 25.20
C LEU A 375 16.61 23.77 25.04
N THR A 376 15.73 24.23 24.16
CA THR A 376 15.41 25.67 24.05
C THR A 376 14.68 26.19 25.29
N ILE A 377 13.76 25.39 25.86
CA ILE A 377 13.11 25.71 27.14
C ILE A 377 14.16 25.75 28.25
N MET A 378 15.09 24.80 28.30
CA MET A 378 16.18 24.80 29.27
C MET A 378 17.07 26.04 29.16
N ALA A 379 17.43 26.45 27.93
CA ALA A 379 18.19 27.67 27.69
C ALA A 379 17.44 28.93 28.19
N ALA A 380 16.12 28.99 27.98
CA ALA A 380 15.28 30.09 28.46
C ALA A 380 15.20 30.12 30.00
N ILE A 381 15.10 28.95 30.64
CA ILE A 381 15.14 28.81 32.11
C ILE A 381 16.48 29.31 32.65
N ALA A 382 17.60 28.82 32.10
CA ALA A 382 18.94 29.20 32.54
C ALA A 382 19.15 30.72 32.43
N ARG A 383 18.73 31.32 31.31
CA ARG A 383 18.78 32.79 31.15
C ARG A 383 17.95 33.51 32.21
N GLY A 384 16.73 33.05 32.47
CA GLY A 384 15.83 33.66 33.45
C GLY A 384 16.31 33.56 34.89
N GLU A 385 17.04 32.50 35.23
CA GLU A 385 17.67 32.31 36.54
C GLU A 385 19.01 33.07 36.70
N GLY A 386 19.45 33.79 35.65
CA GLY A 386 20.68 34.58 35.68
C GLY A 386 21.96 33.79 35.37
N ALA A 387 21.86 32.64 34.71
CA ALA A 387 23.03 31.91 34.22
C ALA A 387 23.87 32.75 33.24
N GLY A 388 25.18 32.50 33.21
CA GLY A 388 26.10 33.19 32.31
C GLY A 388 25.79 32.93 30.83
N GLU A 389 26.16 33.88 29.95
CA GLU A 389 25.94 33.74 28.50
C GLU A 389 26.55 32.44 27.92
N ALA A 390 27.65 32.00 28.50
CA ALA A 390 28.34 30.75 28.18
C ALA A 390 27.39 29.55 28.26
N GLU A 391 26.75 29.36 29.41
CA GLU A 391 25.83 28.25 29.65
C GLU A 391 24.61 28.31 28.70
N VAL A 392 24.01 29.49 28.54
CA VAL A 392 22.86 29.69 27.66
C VAL A 392 23.22 29.35 26.20
N ARG A 393 24.40 29.77 25.73
CA ARG A 393 24.90 29.40 24.39
C ARG A 393 25.17 27.90 24.28
N GLY A 394 25.70 27.27 25.33
CA GLY A 394 25.90 25.82 25.38
C GLY A 394 24.59 25.05 25.17
N TRP A 395 23.51 25.45 25.86
CA TRP A 395 22.19 24.84 25.67
C TRP A 395 21.62 25.04 24.26
N LEU A 396 21.74 26.26 23.71
CA LEU A 396 21.28 26.55 22.35
C LEU A 396 22.09 25.80 21.28
N ALA A 397 23.40 25.64 21.47
CA ALA A 397 24.26 24.85 20.59
C ALA A 397 23.85 23.38 20.61
N LYS A 398 23.55 22.81 21.78
CA LYS A 398 22.99 21.46 21.91
C LYS A 398 21.65 21.33 21.20
N ALA A 399 20.78 22.34 21.28
CA ALA A 399 19.46 22.34 20.63
C ALA A 399 19.53 22.26 19.09
N LEU A 400 20.58 22.82 18.47
CA LEU A 400 20.76 22.82 17.00
C LEU A 400 21.00 21.43 16.41
N VAL A 401 21.65 20.54 17.17
CA VAL A 401 21.98 19.17 16.75
C VAL A 401 21.07 18.12 17.37
N ALA A 402 20.17 18.55 18.26
CA ALA A 402 19.26 17.67 18.94
C ALA A 402 18.28 17.01 17.97
N PRO A 403 17.72 15.84 18.34
CA PRO A 403 16.62 15.24 17.62
C PRO A 403 15.49 16.25 17.42
N ARG A 404 14.79 16.11 16.30
CA ARG A 404 13.50 16.77 16.15
C ARG A 404 12.53 16.11 17.14
N GLY A 405 11.79 16.94 17.87
CA GLY A 405 10.71 16.45 18.72
C GLY A 405 9.59 15.79 17.90
N PRO A 406 8.56 15.24 18.57
CA PRO A 406 7.42 14.63 17.92
C PRO A 406 6.77 15.55 16.87
N GLN A 407 6.43 14.98 15.72
CA GLN A 407 5.78 15.66 14.59
C GLN A 407 4.70 14.75 13.97
N TRP A 408 3.90 15.30 13.06
CA TRP A 408 2.99 14.49 12.25
C TRP A 408 3.78 13.70 11.22
N VAL A 409 3.81 12.38 11.35
CA VAL A 409 4.55 11.47 10.48
C VAL A 409 3.58 10.47 9.85
N CYS A 410 3.67 10.30 8.53
CA CYS A 410 2.90 9.28 7.83
C CYS A 410 3.45 7.88 8.17
N ASP A 411 2.61 6.99 8.72
CA ASP A 411 2.98 5.61 9.06
C ASP A 411 3.31 4.74 7.84
N SER A 412 2.86 5.13 6.65
CA SER A 412 3.08 4.36 5.42
C SER A 412 4.36 4.73 4.67
N CYS A 413 4.79 6.00 4.71
CA CYS A 413 5.96 6.46 3.96
C CYS A 413 6.97 7.30 4.77
N ASN A 414 6.74 7.49 6.07
CA ASN A 414 7.55 8.31 6.98
C ASN A 414 7.71 9.78 6.59
N HIS A 415 6.91 10.28 5.64
CA HIS A 415 6.88 11.70 5.32
C HIS A 415 6.38 12.52 6.50
N ILE A 416 7.04 13.65 6.74
CA ILE A 416 6.79 14.54 7.87
C ILE A 416 5.91 15.69 7.38
N HIS A 417 4.82 15.95 8.09
CA HIS A 417 3.92 17.08 7.86
C HIS A 417 4.04 18.13 8.95
N ALA A 418 3.96 19.40 8.57
CA ALA A 418 3.91 20.51 9.52
C ALA A 418 2.57 20.56 10.28
N GLU A 419 1.47 20.28 9.58
CA GLU A 419 0.12 20.24 10.13
C GLU A 419 -0.55 18.90 9.84
N TRP A 420 -1.56 18.55 10.63
CA TRP A 420 -2.33 17.35 10.34
C TRP A 420 -3.19 17.53 9.08
N VAL A 421 -3.04 16.57 8.15
CA VAL A 421 -3.83 16.42 6.94
C VAL A 421 -4.48 15.03 6.87
N PRO A 422 -5.70 14.89 6.28
CA PRO A 422 -6.38 13.60 6.19
C PRO A 422 -5.72 12.65 5.20
N ILE A 423 -4.95 13.18 4.25
CA ILE A 423 -4.26 12.45 3.18
C ILE A 423 -2.79 12.85 3.19
N CYS A 424 -1.89 11.88 3.20
CA CYS A 424 -0.46 12.15 3.07
C CYS A 424 -0.16 12.77 1.70
N GLU A 425 0.46 13.96 1.70
CA GLU A 425 0.84 14.72 0.50
C GLU A 425 1.90 14.01 -0.35
N ASN A 426 2.68 13.10 0.25
CA ASN A 426 3.73 12.35 -0.44
C ASN A 426 3.20 11.05 -1.08
N CYS A 427 2.58 10.16 -0.29
CA CYS A 427 2.15 8.85 -0.79
C CYS A 427 0.64 8.75 -1.10
N GLY A 428 -0.15 9.76 -0.77
CA GLY A 428 -1.60 9.75 -0.95
C GLY A 428 -2.37 8.85 0.04
N GLY A 429 -1.72 8.32 1.07
CA GLY A 429 -2.35 7.45 2.07
C GLY A 429 -3.40 8.19 2.91
N PHE A 430 -4.58 7.59 3.10
CA PHE A 430 -5.69 8.15 3.88
C PHE A 430 -5.64 7.71 5.36
N ASP A 431 -5.79 8.66 6.29
CA ASP A 431 -5.73 8.44 7.76
C ASP A 431 -4.47 7.67 8.19
N THR A 432 -3.31 8.12 7.70
CA THR A 432 -2.00 7.50 7.97
C THR A 432 -1.10 8.33 8.89
N LEU A 433 -1.50 9.54 9.29
CA LEU A 433 -0.66 10.43 10.09
C LEU A 433 -0.77 10.09 11.58
N SER A 434 0.37 9.94 12.24
CA SER A 434 0.51 9.76 13.68
C SER A 434 1.47 10.82 14.25
N TRP A 435 1.26 11.22 15.51
CA TRP A 435 2.14 12.16 16.21
C TRP A 435 3.25 11.36 16.89
N LYS A 436 4.46 11.39 16.35
CA LYS A 436 5.61 10.62 16.86
C LYS A 436 6.93 11.26 16.50
N THR A 437 7.98 10.86 17.19
CA THR A 437 9.35 11.27 16.85
C THR A 437 9.70 10.71 15.46
N PRO A 438 10.06 11.55 14.49
CA PRO A 438 10.44 11.07 13.17
C PRO A 438 11.75 10.27 13.27
N PRO A 439 11.96 9.26 12.40
CA PRO A 439 13.24 8.58 12.33
C PRO A 439 14.35 9.60 12.02
N GLN A 440 15.38 9.65 12.85
CA GLN A 440 16.52 10.52 12.60
C GLN A 440 17.31 10.00 11.40
N SER A 441 17.70 10.91 10.51
CA SER A 441 18.84 10.65 9.62
C SER A 441 20.11 10.87 10.42
N ASP A 442 21.07 9.95 10.32
CA ASP A 442 22.42 10.11 10.91
C ASP A 442 23.22 11.29 10.30
N ALA A 443 22.64 11.97 9.30
CA ALA A 443 23.19 13.17 8.70
C ALA A 443 23.15 14.34 9.70
N VAL A 444 24.33 14.70 10.21
CA VAL A 444 24.56 15.94 10.95
C VAL A 444 24.28 17.12 10.02
N PRO A 445 23.52 18.14 10.45
CA PRO A 445 23.30 19.33 9.63
C PRO A 445 24.63 19.96 9.17
N PRO A 446 24.75 20.40 7.91
CA PRO A 446 25.97 21.10 7.45
C PRO A 446 26.29 22.28 8.37
N GLY A 447 27.51 22.31 8.92
CA GLY A 447 27.96 23.35 9.87
C GLY A 447 27.80 22.98 11.35
N ALA A 448 27.09 21.91 11.69
CA ALA A 448 27.04 21.40 13.06
C ALA A 448 28.33 20.66 13.51
N GLU A 449 29.18 20.27 12.56
CA GLU A 449 30.47 19.60 12.84
C GLU A 449 31.45 20.48 13.64
N MET A 450 31.31 21.80 13.56
CA MET A 450 32.16 22.77 14.27
C MET A 450 31.59 23.18 15.64
N LEU A 451 30.37 22.75 16.00
CA LEU A 451 29.73 23.11 17.28
C LEU A 451 30.51 22.64 18.51
N PRO A 452 31.15 21.45 18.53
CA PRO A 452 31.99 21.03 19.66
C PRO A 452 33.15 21.98 19.95
N LEU A 453 33.73 22.64 18.94
CA LEU A 453 34.81 23.62 19.11
C LEU A 453 34.29 24.96 19.68
N ILE A 454 33.05 25.32 19.34
CA ILE A 454 32.41 26.53 19.88
C ILE A 454 32.01 26.31 21.34
N VAL A 455 31.49 25.13 21.69
CA VAL A 455 31.09 24.80 23.06
C VAL A 455 32.30 24.56 23.96
N GLY A 456 33.34 23.85 23.49
CA GLY A 456 34.56 23.62 24.27
C GLY A 456 35.30 24.91 24.64
N ALA A 457 35.42 25.86 23.71
CA ALA A 457 36.02 27.17 23.99
C ALA A 457 35.19 28.06 24.94
N ILE A 458 33.93 27.71 25.20
CA ILE A 458 33.04 28.40 26.14
C ILE A 458 33.19 27.80 27.54
N ASP A 459 33.28 26.48 27.67
CA ASP A 459 33.54 25.78 28.93
C ASP A 459 34.91 26.18 29.50
N ASP A 460 35.96 26.20 28.66
CA ASP A 460 37.31 26.64 29.05
C ASP A 460 37.33 28.08 29.61
N LYS A 461 36.54 28.99 29.02
CA LYS A 461 36.45 30.40 29.47
C LYS A 461 35.59 30.60 30.70
N ALA A 462 34.58 29.74 30.93
CA ALA A 462 33.77 29.78 32.14
C ALA A 462 34.60 29.33 33.35
N ASP A 463 35.43 28.30 33.17
CA ASP A 463 36.37 27.82 34.19
C ASP A 463 37.47 28.86 34.49
N GLU A 464 38.02 29.53 33.47
CA GLU A 464 38.97 30.63 33.65
C GLU A 464 38.37 31.81 34.42
N LYS A 465 37.10 32.16 34.16
CA LYS A 465 36.43 33.29 34.83
C LYS A 465 36.06 32.97 36.28
N SER A 466 35.61 31.74 36.55
CA SER A 466 35.36 31.21 37.89
C SER A 466 36.65 31.18 38.74
N ALA A 467 37.77 30.77 38.12
CA ALA A 467 39.08 30.79 38.77
C ALA A 467 39.58 32.22 39.06
N ALA A 468 39.29 33.18 38.18
CA ALA A 468 39.66 34.59 38.35
C ALA A 468 38.83 35.30 39.44
N GLU A 469 37.54 35.01 39.56
CA GLU A 469 36.67 35.56 40.61
C GLU A 469 37.02 34.98 42.00
N ALA A 470 37.37 33.69 42.08
CA ALA A 470 37.88 33.08 43.32
C ALA A 470 39.24 33.64 43.78
N ALA A 471 40.07 34.10 42.85
CA ALA A 471 41.36 34.74 43.17
C ALA A 471 41.21 36.20 43.65
N ALA A 472 40.11 36.88 43.33
CA ALA A 472 39.86 38.27 43.70
C ALA A 472 39.26 38.45 45.12
N GLU A 473 38.74 37.38 45.73
CA GLU A 473 38.17 37.39 47.10
C GLU A 473 39.16 36.93 48.20
N ALA A 474 40.42 36.65 47.87
CA ALA A 474 41.44 36.33 48.87
C ALA A 474 41.90 37.61 49.62
N PRO A 475 41.84 37.68 50.97
CA PRO A 475 42.21 38.88 51.70
C PRO A 475 43.73 39.12 51.68
N GLU A 476 44.09 40.37 51.37
CA GLU A 476 45.45 40.88 51.25
C GLU A 476 46.16 40.89 52.63
N ILE A 477 47.18 40.03 52.80
CA ILE A 477 47.99 39.98 54.03
C ILE A 477 49.16 40.97 53.90
N LEU A 478 49.12 42.01 54.74
CA LEU A 478 50.19 42.99 54.97
C LEU A 478 51.48 42.30 55.46
N THR A 479 52.61 42.62 54.82
CA THR A 479 53.95 42.28 55.30
C THR A 479 54.36 43.16 56.49
N PRO A 480 55.25 42.65 57.37
CA PRO A 480 56.50 43.39 57.55
C PRO A 480 57.76 42.52 57.82
N ASN A 481 58.82 42.91 57.10
CA ASN A 481 60.27 43.00 57.39
C ASN A 481 61.10 41.85 58.08
N PRO A 482 62.40 41.70 57.70
CA PRO A 482 63.34 40.65 58.13
C PRO A 482 64.32 41.17 59.23
N PRO A 483 65.50 40.57 59.53
CA PRO A 483 66.03 39.20 59.40
C PRO A 483 66.58 38.64 60.75
N SER A 484 66.87 37.34 60.85
CA SER A 484 68.02 36.84 61.64
C SER A 484 68.34 35.38 61.36
N ASP A 485 69.64 35.11 61.23
CA ASP A 485 70.32 33.83 61.04
C ASP A 485 69.86 32.69 61.96
N THR A 486 69.89 31.46 61.44
CA THR A 486 70.73 30.35 61.97
C THR A 486 70.46 29.04 61.20
N GLY A 487 71.55 28.34 60.86
CA GLY A 487 71.59 26.89 61.08
C GLY A 487 71.39 25.92 59.92
N ALA A 488 72.45 25.73 59.13
CA ALA A 488 73.08 24.44 58.83
C ALA A 488 72.37 23.33 58.02
N ALA A 489 73.08 22.93 56.94
CA ALA A 489 73.35 21.56 56.47
C ALA A 489 72.18 20.75 55.86
N ALA A 490 72.32 19.97 54.78
CA ALA A 490 73.41 19.65 53.85
C ALA A 490 72.82 18.85 52.66
N ALA A 491 73.66 18.68 51.63
CA ALA A 491 73.76 17.52 50.72
C ALA A 491 72.96 17.51 49.40
N THR A 492 73.73 17.82 48.34
CA THR A 492 74.05 16.97 47.17
C THR A 492 73.00 16.71 46.08
N ALA A 493 73.40 17.14 44.87
CA ALA A 493 72.91 16.82 43.52
C ALA A 493 72.97 15.29 43.19
N PRO A 494 72.59 14.76 41.99
CA PRO A 494 72.44 15.46 40.71
C PRO A 494 71.29 15.00 39.79
N ALA A 495 71.28 15.66 38.63
CA ALA A 495 70.41 15.50 37.47
C ALA A 495 70.52 14.13 36.78
N THR A 496 69.45 13.78 36.07
CA THR A 496 69.43 12.77 34.99
C THR A 496 68.73 13.34 33.76
N GLU A 497 69.39 13.13 32.63
CA GLU A 497 69.01 13.46 31.25
C GLU A 497 67.78 12.66 30.76
N VAL A 498 67.09 13.22 29.76
CA VAL A 498 66.08 12.56 28.93
C VAL A 498 66.54 12.65 27.48
N GLU A 499 66.77 11.50 26.85
CA GLU A 499 67.08 11.32 25.42
C GLU A 499 65.78 11.02 24.63
N ASP A 500 65.69 11.69 23.48
CA ASP A 500 65.23 11.27 22.15
C ASP A 500 63.84 10.66 21.90
N ALA A 501 63.11 11.31 20.97
CA ALA A 501 62.06 10.71 20.16
C ALA A 501 62.29 11.07 18.67
N GLU A 502 62.46 10.01 17.88
CA GLU A 502 62.74 9.98 16.45
C GLU A 502 61.45 10.10 15.60
N GLU A 503 61.55 10.83 14.49
CA GLU A 503 60.52 11.03 13.45
C GLU A 503 60.48 9.85 12.46
N VAL A 504 59.28 9.35 12.10
CA VAL A 504 59.04 8.73 10.78
C VAL A 504 57.62 9.03 10.27
N THR A 505 57.57 9.59 9.06
CA THR A 505 56.42 9.91 8.21
C THR A 505 55.79 8.68 7.53
N GLY A 506 54.48 8.69 7.27
CA GLY A 506 53.79 7.65 6.47
C GLY A 506 52.49 8.10 5.78
N GLU A 507 52.62 8.32 4.46
CA GLU A 507 51.72 8.18 3.29
C GLU A 507 50.17 8.10 3.34
N ARG A 508 49.57 8.70 2.30
CA ARG A 508 48.15 8.67 1.87
C ARG A 508 47.86 7.50 0.91
N PRO A 509 46.62 7.00 0.80
CA PRO A 509 46.22 6.11 -0.29
C PRO A 509 45.44 6.80 -1.42
N LYS A 510 45.57 6.19 -2.60
CA LYS A 510 45.05 6.56 -3.92
C LYS A 510 43.65 6.02 -4.20
N GLU A 511 42.96 6.72 -5.09
CA GLU A 511 41.77 6.32 -5.87
C GLU A 511 41.92 4.97 -6.60
N GLU A 512 40.83 4.21 -6.66
CA GLU A 512 40.58 3.26 -7.74
C GLU A 512 39.20 3.53 -8.37
N ALA A 513 39.21 3.60 -9.69
CA ALA A 513 38.05 3.59 -10.55
C ALA A 513 37.95 2.22 -11.24
N LYS A 514 36.74 1.63 -11.24
CA LYS A 514 36.24 0.82 -12.35
C LYS A 514 34.72 0.71 -12.33
#